data_AF-A0A7Y1VQX4-F1
#
_entry.id   AF-A0A7Y1VQX4-F1
#
_cell.length_a   1.000
_cell.length_b   1.000
_cell.length_c   1.000
_cell.angle_alpha   90.00
_cell.angle_beta   90.00
_cell.angle_gamma   90.00
#
_symmetry.space_group_name_H-M   'P 1'
#
loop_
_entity.id
_entity.type
_entity.pdbx_description
1 polymer ?
#
loop_
_entity_poly.entity_id
_entity_poly.type
_entity_poly.pdbx_seq_one_letter_code
_entity_poly.pdbx_strand_id
1 'polypeptide(L)'
;MTKATTLESQHRDYIKWTRELNFFNDELKLFENQLEQLIGRSEKSSLPRFEHFQNSFLRQHEVIDELLHDIKIIDRELISVRDGRQIKLVDKVQDYDTLRVRMETFVELYAELKSEFVEFVNSMIAKGSS
;
A
#
# COMPACT_ATOMS: atom_id res chain seq x y z
N MET A 1 -14.64 -16.70 25.06
CA MET A 1 -13.42 -15.95 24.68
C MET A 1 -13.66 -14.48 25.00
N THR A 2 -12.76 -13.84 25.75
CA THR A 2 -12.93 -12.50 26.35
C THR A 2 -12.62 -11.37 25.36
N LYS A 3 -13.46 -10.33 25.29
CA LYS A 3 -13.30 -9.13 24.43
C LYS A 3 -11.90 -8.49 24.47
N ALA A 4 -11.22 -8.53 25.62
CA ALA A 4 -9.86 -7.99 25.78
C ALA A 4 -8.84 -8.67 24.85
N THR A 5 -8.94 -9.98 24.66
CA THR A 5 -8.05 -10.76 23.78
C THR A 5 -8.23 -10.38 22.30
N THR A 6 -9.44 -9.96 21.91
CA THR A 6 -9.75 -9.53 20.54
C THR A 6 -9.16 -8.16 20.22
N LEU A 7 -9.31 -7.18 21.12
CA LEU A 7 -8.79 -5.81 20.90
C LEU A 7 -7.27 -5.78 20.82
N GLU A 8 -6.58 -6.56 21.67
CA GLU A 8 -5.12 -6.68 21.60
C GLU A 8 -4.65 -7.32 20.29
N SER A 9 -5.41 -8.27 19.74
CA SER A 9 -5.09 -8.85 18.43
C SER A 9 -5.20 -7.81 17.32
N GLN A 10 -6.32 -7.08 17.28
CA GLN A 10 -6.56 -6.05 16.28
C GLN A 10 -5.48 -4.96 16.32
N HIS A 11 -5.07 -4.52 17.51
CA HIS A 11 -3.97 -3.57 17.67
C HIS A 11 -2.63 -4.10 17.10
N ARG A 12 -2.31 -5.38 17.34
CA ARG A 12 -1.11 -6.00 16.75
C ARG A 12 -1.18 -6.04 15.23
N ASP A 13 -2.36 -6.34 14.68
CA ASP A 13 -2.58 -6.37 13.24
C ASP A 13 -2.42 -4.97 12.62
N TYR A 14 -2.92 -3.91 13.27
CA TYR A 14 -2.71 -2.52 12.84
C TYR A 14 -1.24 -2.11 12.82
N ILE A 15 -0.46 -2.50 13.84
CA ILE A 15 0.99 -2.25 13.87
C ILE A 15 1.68 -2.99 12.72
N LYS A 16 1.29 -4.23 12.46
CA LYS A 16 1.83 -5.04 11.37
C LYS A 16 1.52 -4.39 10.02
N TRP A 17 0.26 -4.09 9.73
CA TRP A 17 -0.17 -3.47 8.47
C TRP A 17 0.51 -2.12 8.24
N THR A 18 0.65 -1.30 9.28
CA THR A 18 1.39 -0.02 9.18
C THR A 18 2.83 -0.24 8.70
N ARG A 19 3.52 -1.27 9.20
CA ARG A 19 4.90 -1.58 8.76
C ARG A 19 4.92 -2.09 7.33
N GLU A 20 3.98 -2.95 6.96
CA GLU A 20 3.86 -3.49 5.60
C GLU A 20 3.57 -2.38 4.59
N LEU A 21 2.61 -1.50 4.87
CA LEU A 21 2.28 -0.36 4.02
C LEU A 21 3.47 0.59 3.81
N ASN A 22 4.23 0.89 4.88
CA ASN A 22 5.44 1.69 4.75
C ASN A 22 6.51 1.00 3.89
N PHE A 23 6.67 -0.33 4.04
CA PHE A 23 7.58 -1.10 3.20
C PHE A 23 7.18 -1.04 1.72
N PHE A 24 5.89 -1.25 1.40
CA PHE A 24 5.40 -1.15 0.03
C PHE A 24 5.55 0.25 -0.55
N ASN A 25 5.31 1.29 0.27
CA ASN A 25 5.51 2.68 -0.12
C ASN A 25 6.97 2.98 -0.50
N ASP A 26 7.91 2.46 0.27
CA ASP A 26 9.34 2.64 -0.01
C ASP A 26 9.78 1.81 -1.23
N GLU A 27 9.22 0.61 -1.42
CA GLU A 27 9.48 -0.20 -2.61
C GLU A 27 8.92 0.45 -3.89
N LEU A 28 7.74 1.07 -3.86
CA LEU A 28 7.20 1.85 -4.98
C LEU A 28 8.14 2.99 -5.40
N LYS A 29 8.69 3.74 -4.44
CA LYS A 29 9.69 4.78 -4.74
C LYS A 29 10.93 4.21 -5.43
N LEU A 30 11.34 2.99 -5.08
CA LEU A 30 12.45 2.33 -5.79
C LEU A 30 12.06 2.00 -7.23
N PHE A 31 10.83 1.54 -7.47
CA PHE A 31 10.33 1.28 -8.82
C PHE A 31 10.20 2.55 -9.65
N GLU A 32 9.74 3.66 -9.07
CA GLU A 32 9.72 4.98 -9.72
C GLU A 32 11.13 5.40 -10.17
N ASN A 33 12.10 5.34 -9.25
CA ASN A 33 13.50 5.66 -9.56
C ASN A 33 14.08 4.75 -10.66
N GLN A 34 13.71 3.46 -10.69
CA GLN A 34 14.12 2.53 -11.74
C GLN A 34 13.47 2.89 -13.08
N LEU A 35 12.18 3.21 -13.07
CA LEU A 35 11.41 3.60 -14.23
C LEU A 35 12.01 4.87 -14.87
N GLU A 36 12.33 5.89 -14.07
CA GLU A 36 12.97 7.13 -14.54
C GLU A 36 14.32 6.87 -15.24
N GLN A 37 15.15 5.99 -14.68
CA GLN A 37 16.44 5.62 -15.28
C GLN A 37 16.30 4.94 -16.65
N LEU A 38 15.19 4.26 -16.88
CA LEU A 38 14.91 3.58 -18.15
C LEU A 38 14.35 4.53 -19.22
N ILE A 39 13.63 5.59 -18.83
CA ILE A 39 13.02 6.56 -19.78
C ILE A 39 14.07 7.14 -20.71
N GLY A 40 15.20 7.60 -20.16
CA GLY A 40 16.25 8.28 -20.92
C GLY A 40 16.92 7.42 -22.00
N ARG A 41 16.73 6.10 -21.97
CA ARG A 41 17.31 5.13 -22.91
C ARG A 41 16.26 4.45 -23.79
N SER A 42 14.99 4.84 -23.64
CA SER A 42 13.86 4.12 -24.23
C SER A 42 13.38 4.72 -25.56
N GLU A 43 12.88 3.87 -26.44
CA GLU A 43 12.22 4.29 -27.66
C GLU A 43 10.84 4.91 -27.39
N LYS A 44 10.39 5.80 -28.26
CA LYS A 44 9.05 6.42 -28.17
C LYS A 44 7.90 5.41 -28.11
N SER A 45 8.08 4.21 -28.68
CA SER A 45 7.14 3.10 -28.66
C SER A 45 6.85 2.57 -27.24
N SER A 46 7.76 2.81 -26.28
CA SER A 46 7.65 2.34 -24.91
C SER A 46 6.95 3.34 -23.97
N LEU A 47 6.82 4.61 -24.38
CA LEU A 47 6.22 5.69 -23.58
C LEU A 47 4.85 5.36 -22.98
N PRO A 48 3.92 4.69 -23.69
CA PRO A 48 2.63 4.32 -23.10
C PRO A 48 2.75 3.38 -21.90
N ARG A 49 3.76 2.49 -21.88
CA ARG A 49 4.00 1.63 -20.71
C ARG A 49 4.58 2.42 -19.54
N PHE A 50 5.45 3.39 -19.80
CA PHE A 50 5.96 4.28 -18.76
C PHE A 50 4.83 5.05 -18.07
N GLU A 51 3.92 5.64 -18.85
CA GLU A 51 2.75 6.33 -18.31
C GLU A 51 1.81 5.38 -17.54
N HIS A 52 1.61 4.16 -18.03
CA HIS A 52 0.86 3.14 -17.30
C HIS A 52 1.44 2.87 -15.91
N PHE A 53 2.76 2.62 -15.80
CA PHE A 53 3.40 2.37 -14.51
C PHE A 53 3.38 3.60 -13.60
N GLN A 54 3.64 4.80 -14.12
CA GLN A 54 3.57 6.03 -13.32
C GLN A 54 2.18 6.23 -12.70
N ASN A 55 1.12 6.06 -13.50
CA ASN A 55 -0.25 6.18 -13.00
C ASN A 55 -0.60 5.08 -12.00
N SER A 56 -0.15 3.85 -12.24
CA SER A 56 -0.35 2.73 -11.32
C SER A 56 0.38 2.95 -9.99
N PHE A 57 1.62 3.44 -9.99
CA PHE A 57 2.36 3.75 -8.76
C PHE A 57 1.70 4.87 -7.95
N LEU A 58 1.30 5.96 -8.62
CA LEU A 58 0.56 7.04 -7.96
C LEU A 58 -0.71 6.52 -7.28
N ARG A 59 -1.48 5.68 -7.97
CA ARG A 59 -2.69 5.08 -7.41
C ARG A 59 -2.40 4.21 -6.19
N GLN A 60 -1.33 3.42 -6.21
CA GLN A 60 -0.95 2.61 -5.05
C GLN A 60 -0.50 3.48 -3.87
N HIS A 61 0.22 4.58 -4.12
CA HIS A 61 0.56 5.57 -3.09
C HIS A 61 -0.68 6.17 -2.43
N GLU A 62 -1.67 6.58 -3.22
CA GLU A 62 -2.94 7.11 -2.70
C GLU A 62 -3.66 6.09 -1.81
N VAL A 63 -3.73 4.83 -2.24
CA VAL A 63 -4.36 3.75 -1.45
C VAL A 63 -3.59 3.48 -0.16
N ILE A 64 -2.25 3.50 -0.19
CA ILE A 64 -1.42 3.35 1.02
C ILE A 64 -1.71 4.47 2.01
N ASP A 65 -1.78 5.72 1.55
CA ASP A 65 -2.04 6.88 2.40
C ASP A 65 -3.43 6.81 3.04
N GLU A 66 -4.46 6.39 2.28
CA GLU A 66 -5.80 6.15 2.81
C GLU A 66 -5.81 5.05 3.89
N LEU A 67 -5.17 3.90 3.62
CA LEU A 67 -5.11 2.79 4.57
C LEU A 67 -4.37 3.17 5.85
N LEU A 68 -3.24 3.88 5.74
CA LEU A 68 -2.50 4.39 6.89
C LEU A 68 -3.32 5.40 7.70
N HIS A 69 -4.08 6.26 7.03
CA HIS A 69 -4.96 7.22 7.68
C HIS A 69 -6.05 6.52 8.49
N ASP A 70 -6.72 5.54 7.88
CA ASP A 70 -7.80 4.79 8.50
C ASP A 70 -7.30 3.95 9.69
N ILE A 71 -6.18 3.24 9.53
CA ILE A 71 -5.52 2.51 10.62
C ILE A 71 -5.24 3.46 11.79
N LYS A 72 -4.69 4.65 11.52
CA LYS A 72 -4.35 5.63 12.57
C LYS A 72 -5.58 6.17 13.29
N ILE A 73 -6.73 6.27 12.63
CA ILE A 73 -7.99 6.67 13.28
C ILE A 73 -8.47 5.53 14.19
N ILE A 74 -8.62 4.33 13.64
CA ILE A 74 -9.16 3.18 14.37
C ILE A 74 -8.28 2.80 15.57
N ASP A 75 -6.95 2.87 15.41
CA ASP A 75 -6.02 2.54 16.49
C ASP A 75 -6.13 3.52 17.67
N ARG A 76 -6.28 4.82 17.38
CA ARG A 76 -6.53 5.84 18.41
C ARG A 76 -7.84 5.60 19.15
N GLU A 77 -8.86 5.15 18.46
CA GLU A 77 -10.15 4.82 19.04
C GLU A 77 -10.06 3.59 19.93
N LEU A 78 -9.38 2.54 19.47
CA LEU A 78 -9.16 1.31 20.24
C LEU A 78 -8.43 1.60 21.55
N ILE A 79 -7.41 2.46 21.52
CA ILE A 79 -6.71 2.95 22.71
C ILE A 79 -7.65 3.71 23.64
N SER A 80 -8.49 4.60 23.09
CA SER A 80 -9.44 5.39 23.90
C SER A 80 -10.49 4.54 24.61
N VAL A 81 -11.00 3.50 23.93
CA VAL A 81 -11.96 2.54 24.48
C VAL A 81 -11.31 1.72 25.58
N ARG A 82 -10.06 1.26 25.38
CA ARG A 82 -9.28 0.56 26.42
C ARG A 82 -9.08 1.44 27.65
N ASP A 83 -8.81 2.72 27.47
CA ASP A 83 -8.54 3.68 28.55
C ASP A 83 -9.83 4.26 29.17
N GLY A 84 -11.02 3.78 28.77
CA GLY A 84 -12.31 4.21 29.31
C GLY A 84 -12.72 5.64 28.95
N ARG A 85 -12.13 6.23 27.91
CA ARG A 85 -12.41 7.60 27.45
C ARG A 85 -13.47 7.57 26.36
N GLN A 86 -14.58 8.27 26.56
CA GLN A 86 -15.61 8.45 25.53
C GLN A 86 -15.16 9.56 24.55
N ILE A 87 -14.54 9.18 23.43
CA ILE A 87 -14.31 10.10 22.32
C ILE A 87 -15.60 10.12 21.46
N LYS A 88 -16.17 11.30 21.21
CA LYS A 88 -17.24 11.47 20.21
C LYS A 88 -16.64 11.18 18.83
N LEU A 89 -17.13 10.14 18.18
CA LEU A 89 -16.60 9.61 16.93
C LEU A 89 -16.99 10.47 15.72
N VAL A 90 -16.13 10.41 14.70
CA VAL A 90 -16.49 10.76 13.32
C VAL A 90 -17.24 9.55 12.75
N ASP A 91 -18.40 9.73 12.12
CA ASP A 91 -19.27 8.66 11.58
C ASP A 91 -18.62 7.74 10.50
N LYS A 92 -17.31 7.88 10.21
CA LYS A 92 -16.61 7.24 9.09
C LYS A 92 -15.65 6.11 9.48
N VAL A 93 -15.71 5.62 10.71
CA VAL A 93 -14.81 4.55 11.15
C VAL A 93 -15.25 3.23 10.53
N GLN A 94 -14.46 2.72 9.57
CA GLN A 94 -14.64 1.35 9.06
C GLN A 94 -14.32 0.33 10.16
N ASP A 95 -15.07 -0.77 10.16
CA ASP A 95 -14.78 -1.88 11.07
C ASP A 95 -13.50 -2.64 10.67
N TYR A 96 -13.00 -3.45 11.61
CA TYR A 96 -11.78 -4.24 11.44
C TYR A 96 -11.84 -5.16 10.21
N ASP A 97 -12.97 -5.81 9.97
CA ASP A 97 -13.11 -6.77 8.87
C ASP A 97 -13.06 -6.06 7.51
N THR A 98 -13.66 -4.88 7.40
CA THR A 98 -13.60 -4.05 6.21
C THR A 98 -12.16 -3.59 5.92
N LEU A 99 -11.45 -3.12 6.94
CA LEU A 99 -10.05 -2.72 6.79
C LEU A 99 -9.16 -3.91 6.40
N ARG A 100 -9.40 -5.08 6.99
CA ARG A 100 -8.70 -6.31 6.64
C ARG A 100 -8.88 -6.68 5.17
N VAL A 101 -10.11 -6.67 4.67
CA VAL A 101 -10.40 -6.97 3.26
C VAL A 101 -9.68 -5.98 2.33
N ARG A 102 -9.69 -4.68 2.66
CA ARG A 102 -8.96 -3.67 1.88
C ARG A 102 -7.45 -3.92 1.88
N MET A 103 -6.87 -4.32 3.01
CA MET A 103 -5.45 -4.71 3.09
C MET A 103 -5.15 -5.92 2.22
N GLU A 104 -5.98 -6.97 2.27
CA GLU A 104 -5.83 -8.18 1.44
C GLU A 104 -5.88 -7.83 -0.05
N THR A 105 -6.90 -7.06 -0.48
CA THR A 105 -7.02 -6.60 -1.87
C THR A 105 -5.85 -5.74 -2.30
N PHE A 106 -5.38 -4.83 -1.45
CA PHE A 106 -4.21 -4.01 -1.75
C PHE A 106 -2.96 -4.87 -1.98
N VAL A 107 -2.70 -5.87 -1.12
CA VAL A 107 -1.54 -6.76 -1.25
C VAL A 107 -1.59 -7.55 -2.55
N GLU A 108 -2.76 -8.05 -2.95
CA GLU A 108 -2.95 -8.76 -4.22
C GLU A 108 -2.64 -7.86 -5.42
N LEU A 109 -3.26 -6.67 -5.49
CA LEU A 109 -3.05 -5.72 -6.58
C LEU A 109 -1.61 -5.21 -6.65
N TYR A 110 -0.98 -5.02 -5.48
CA TYR A 110 0.43 -4.65 -5.40
C TYR A 110 1.34 -5.74 -5.98
N ALA A 111 1.09 -7.01 -5.63
CA ALA A 111 1.87 -8.13 -6.12
C ALA A 111 1.76 -8.30 -7.63
N GLU A 112 0.56 -8.12 -8.19
CA GLU A 112 0.34 -8.13 -9.64
C GLU A 112 1.13 -7.01 -10.33
N LEU A 113 1.01 -5.77 -9.85
CA LEU A 113 1.74 -4.61 -10.39
C LEU A 113 3.26 -4.81 -10.33
N LYS A 114 3.76 -5.34 -9.21
CA LYS A 114 5.19 -5.63 -9.03
C LYS A 114 5.67 -6.67 -10.04
N SER A 115 4.91 -7.74 -10.26
CA SER A 115 5.25 -8.77 -11.24
C SER A 115 5.33 -8.17 -12.65
N GLU A 116 4.32 -7.40 -13.03
CA GLU A 116 4.26 -6.74 -14.34
C GLU A 116 5.44 -5.78 -14.53
N PHE A 117 5.77 -4.99 -13.51
CA PHE A 117 6.89 -4.05 -13.58
C PHE A 117 8.24 -4.76 -13.72
N VAL A 118 8.48 -5.83 -12.95
CA VAL A 118 9.73 -6.60 -13.03
C VAL A 118 9.91 -7.23 -14.41
N GLU A 119 8.85 -7.80 -14.98
CA GLU A 119 8.86 -8.33 -16.34
C GLU A 119 9.17 -7.24 -17.38
N PHE A 120 8.56 -6.07 -17.24
CA PHE A 120 8.83 -4.93 -18.10
C PHE A 120 10.30 -4.50 -18.03
N VAL A 121 10.86 -4.31 -16.83
CA VAL A 121 12.27 -3.93 -16.62
C VAL A 121 13.21 -4.96 -17.26
N ASN A 122 12.97 -6.25 -17.04
CA ASN A 122 13.76 -7.33 -17.64
C ASN A 122 13.74 -7.27 -19.18
N SER A 123 12.57 -7.01 -19.77
CA SER A 123 12.42 -6.87 -21.22
C SER A 123 13.20 -5.68 -21.80
N MET A 124 13.30 -4.59 -21.03
CA MET A 124 14.03 -3.38 -21.44
C MET A 124 15.55 -3.60 -21.39
N ILE A 125 16.04 -4.28 -20.35
CA ILE A 125 17.47 -4.61 -20.21
C ILE A 125 17.93 -5.56 -21.33
N ALA A 126 17.12 -6.57 -21.66
CA ALA A 126 17.43 -7.51 -22.74
C ALA A 126 17.57 -6.81 -24.10
N LYS A 127 16.69 -5.84 -24.40
CA LYS A 127 16.74 -5.07 -25.65
C LYS A 127 17.92 -4.10 -25.73
N GLY A 128 18.39 -3.55 -24.61
CA GLY A 128 19.56 -2.66 -24.58
C GLY A 128 20.91 -3.37 -24.67
N SER A 129 20.93 -4.72 -24.65
CA SER A 129 22.16 -5.54 -24.71
C SER A 129 22.41 -6.17 -26.10
N SER A 130 21.63 -5.79 -27.12
CA SER A 130 21.79 -6.20 -28.53
C SER A 130 22.03 -4.97 -29.41
#